data_AF-X8HMH6-F1
#
_entry.id   AF-X8HMH6-F1
#
_cell.length_a   1.000
_cell.length_b   1.000
_cell.length_c   1.000
_cell.angle_alpha   90.00
_cell.angle_beta   90.00
_cell.angle_gamma   90.00
#
_symmetry.space_group_name_H-M   'P 1'
#
loop_
_entity.id
_entity.type
_entity.pdbx_description
1 polymer ?
#
loop_
_entity_poly.entity_id
_entity_poly.type
_entity_poly.pdbx_seq_one_letter_code
_entity_poly.pdbx_strand_id
1 'polypeptide(L)'
;MILHYFVEGENERKLIETIKNKYLYSGKIKVMNTIQNKVSKSILRTLERETIVVLLFDTDVEKVDILDENIKIIKNSNNVRNIICIPQIKNLEDELIYSTNITKIIDLLESKSKKDFKNDFNNCKNLIKKLEDKEFKISKIWSREAVDIFKKYKNEAIKIKKEINL
;
A
#
# COMPACT_ATOMS: atom_id res chain seq x y z
N MET A 1 -6.87 10.87 13.40
CA MET A 1 -6.69 9.46 12.97
C MET A 1 -5.20 9.17 12.90
N ILE A 2 -4.72 8.18 13.67
CA ILE A 2 -3.29 7.81 13.69
C ILE A 2 -3.13 6.57 12.80
N LEU A 3 -2.49 6.72 11.64
CA LEU A 3 -2.24 5.63 10.71
C LEU A 3 -0.80 5.12 10.81
N HIS A 4 -0.65 3.81 10.74
CA HIS A 4 0.64 3.16 10.54
C HIS A 4 0.53 2.18 9.37
N TYR A 5 1.21 2.49 8.27
CA TYR A 5 1.23 1.69 7.06
C TYR A 5 2.31 0.63 7.13
N PHE A 6 1.94 -0.63 6.97
CA PHE A 6 2.84 -1.74 6.72
C PHE A 6 2.79 -2.02 5.23
N VAL A 7 3.93 -1.90 4.58
CA VAL A 7 4.05 -2.05 3.13
C VAL A 7 5.13 -3.06 2.77
N GLU A 8 5.02 -3.69 1.60
CA GLU A 8 5.94 -4.76 1.23
C GLU A 8 7.36 -4.26 0.93
N GLY A 9 7.48 -3.14 0.23
CA GLY A 9 8.76 -2.64 -0.27
C GLY A 9 8.91 -1.13 -0.25
N GLU A 10 10.04 -0.69 -0.78
CA GLU A 10 10.40 0.73 -0.88
C GLU A 10 9.57 1.48 -1.91
N ASN A 11 9.07 0.81 -2.96
CA ASN A 11 8.24 1.45 -3.97
C ASN A 11 6.88 1.88 -3.40
N GLU A 12 6.24 1.03 -2.59
CA GLU A 12 5.01 1.38 -1.86
C GLU A 12 5.27 2.51 -0.87
N ARG A 13 6.38 2.42 -0.11
CA ARG A 13 6.78 3.50 0.80
C ARG A 13 6.90 4.82 0.04
N LYS A 14 7.62 4.82 -1.08
CA LYS A 14 7.83 6.01 -1.92
C LYS A 14 6.51 6.56 -2.44
N LEU A 15 5.60 5.70 -2.91
CA LEU A 15 4.30 6.12 -3.40
C LEU A 15 3.50 6.77 -2.26
N ILE A 16 3.32 6.08 -1.13
CA ILE A 16 2.58 6.61 0.02
C ILE A 16 3.20 7.91 0.51
N GLU A 17 4.53 8.02 0.60
CA GLU A 17 5.21 9.26 0.97
C GLU A 17 4.93 10.41 0.00
N THR A 18 4.77 10.10 -1.28
CA THR A 18 4.49 11.08 -2.35
C THR A 18 3.04 11.55 -2.34
N ILE A 19 2.09 10.64 -2.10
CA ILE A 19 0.65 10.93 -2.19
C ILE A 19 -0.03 11.17 -0.83
N LYS A 20 0.65 10.90 0.29
CA LYS A 20 0.17 11.30 1.61
C LYS A 20 0.07 12.81 1.69
N ASN A 21 -0.85 13.31 2.52
CA ASN A 21 -1.25 14.71 2.63
C ASN A 21 -2.10 15.24 1.47
N LYS A 22 -1.79 14.92 0.21
CA LYS A 22 -2.65 15.32 -0.92
C LYS A 22 -3.87 14.42 -1.06
N TYR A 23 -3.63 13.11 -1.17
CA TYR A 23 -4.66 12.13 -1.52
C TYR A 23 -4.95 11.14 -0.39
N LEU A 24 -3.96 10.85 0.47
CA LEU A 24 -4.12 9.95 1.62
C LEU A 24 -3.97 10.67 2.94
N TYR A 25 -4.61 10.14 3.98
CA TYR A 25 -4.31 10.54 5.35
C TYR A 25 -2.86 10.22 5.71
N SER A 26 -2.20 11.13 6.41
CA SER A 26 -0.80 10.96 6.81
C SER A 26 -0.65 9.84 7.85
N GLY A 27 0.53 9.23 7.91
CA GLY A 27 0.86 8.16 8.84
C GLY A 27 2.33 7.78 8.79
N LYS A 28 2.77 7.02 9.80
CA LYS A 28 4.09 6.38 9.81
C LYS A 28 4.08 5.19 8.84
N ILE A 29 5.22 4.89 8.23
CA ILE A 29 5.35 3.79 7.26
C ILE A 29 6.46 2.85 7.76
N LYS A 30 6.16 1.55 7.74
CA LYS A 30 7.08 0.46 8.05
C LYS A 30 7.13 -0.46 6.84
N VAL A 31 8.31 -0.58 6.24
CA VAL A 31 8.56 -1.58 5.20
C VAL A 31 8.73 -2.94 5.89
N MET A 32 7.75 -3.81 5.68
CA MET A 32 7.71 -5.20 6.14
C MET A 32 6.61 -5.93 5.35
N ASN A 33 7.00 -6.84 4.46
CA ASN A 33 6.06 -7.73 3.79
C ASN A 33 5.37 -8.65 4.84
N THR A 34 4.08 -8.41 5.07
CA THR A 34 3.28 -9.10 6.11
C THR A 34 2.71 -10.43 5.66
N ILE A 35 2.85 -10.79 4.38
CA ILE A 35 2.57 -12.12 3.85
C ILE A 35 3.74 -13.06 4.12
N GLN A 36 4.97 -12.56 4.12
CA GLN A 36 6.17 -13.39 4.27
C GLN A 36 6.78 -13.33 5.68
N ASN A 37 6.61 -12.21 6.38
CA ASN A 37 7.27 -11.97 7.67
C ASN A 37 6.27 -11.81 8.81
N LYS A 38 6.57 -12.42 9.95
CA LYS A 38 5.76 -12.27 11.17
C LYS A 38 5.99 -10.91 11.82
N VAL A 39 4.91 -10.24 12.18
CA VAL A 39 4.94 -9.00 12.96
C VAL A 39 5.27 -9.35 14.41
N SER A 40 6.39 -8.83 14.89
CA SER A 40 6.80 -9.05 16.28
C SER A 40 5.99 -8.18 17.25
N LYS A 41 5.80 -8.68 18.48
CA LYS A 41 5.22 -7.90 19.57
C LYS A 41 6.03 -6.64 19.90
N SER A 42 7.34 -6.63 19.64
CA SER A 42 8.18 -5.45 19.85
C SER A 42 7.81 -4.31 18.91
N ILE A 43 7.53 -4.60 17.63
CA ILE A 43 7.03 -3.59 16.68
C ILE A 43 5.69 -3.02 17.16
N LEU A 44 4.79 -3.87 17.64
CA LEU A 44 3.47 -3.41 18.09
C LEU A 44 3.53 -2.51 19.33
N ARG A 45 4.53 -2.71 20.20
CA ARG A 45 4.76 -1.85 21.37
C ARG A 45 5.27 -0.45 21.00
N THR A 46 5.85 -0.25 19.82
CA THR A 46 6.29 1.08 19.37
C THR A 46 5.18 1.89 18.70
N LEU A 47 4.03 1.27 18.45
CA LEU A 47 2.86 1.97 17.95
C LEU A 47 2.30 2.90 19.02
N GLU A 48 1.85 4.08 18.59
CA GLU A 48 1.09 4.98 19.46
C GLU A 48 -0.25 4.34 19.84
N ARG A 49 -0.80 4.71 20.98
CA ARG A 49 -2.12 4.21 21.41
C ARG A 49 -3.19 4.66 20.41
N GLU A 50 -4.22 3.84 20.22
CA GLU A 50 -5.30 4.06 19.26
C GLU A 50 -4.87 4.07 17.77
N THR A 51 -3.71 3.48 17.44
CA THR A 51 -3.22 3.37 16.05
C THR A 51 -4.15 2.50 15.22
N ILE A 52 -4.44 2.94 13.99
CA ILE A 52 -5.02 2.10 12.95
C ILE A 52 -3.88 1.58 12.09
N VAL A 53 -3.75 0.25 12.04
CA VAL A 53 -2.75 -0.42 11.22
C VAL A 53 -3.32 -0.63 9.82
N VAL A 54 -2.61 -0.18 8.80
CA VAL A 54 -2.95 -0.39 7.40
C VAL A 54 -1.99 -1.44 6.83
N LEU A 55 -2.52 -2.55 6.36
CA LEU A 55 -1.75 -3.63 5.73
C LEU A 55 -1.94 -3.52 4.21
N LEU A 56 -0.89 -3.09 3.50
CA LEU A 56 -0.81 -3.20 2.05
C LEU A 56 -0.01 -4.46 1.71
N PHE A 57 -0.59 -5.30 0.87
CA PHE A 57 0.02 -6.56 0.49
C PHE A 57 -0.39 -6.99 -0.91
N ASP A 58 0.53 -7.65 -1.59
CA ASP A 58 0.41 -8.20 -2.92
C ASP A 58 -0.39 -9.50 -2.90
N THR A 59 -1.01 -9.84 -4.03
CA THR A 59 -1.86 -11.04 -4.17
C THR A 59 -1.27 -12.05 -5.14
N ASP A 60 0.01 -11.91 -5.50
CA ASP A 60 0.72 -12.79 -6.43
C ASP A 60 1.24 -14.10 -5.79
N VAL A 61 1.36 -14.15 -4.45
CA VAL A 61 1.79 -15.35 -3.71
C VAL A 61 0.61 -15.97 -2.97
N GLU A 62 0.25 -17.20 -3.32
CA GLU A 62 -0.87 -17.94 -2.71
C GLU A 62 -0.58 -18.51 -1.30
N LYS A 63 -0.05 -17.69 -0.39
CA LYS A 63 0.26 -18.12 0.99
C LYS A 63 -0.16 -17.08 2.01
N VAL A 64 -1.27 -17.34 2.69
CA VAL A 64 -1.92 -16.35 3.57
C VAL A 64 -1.80 -16.65 5.07
N ASP A 65 -1.20 -17.79 5.45
CA ASP A 65 -1.14 -18.24 6.85
C ASP A 65 -0.44 -17.22 7.77
N ILE A 66 0.66 -16.64 7.29
CA ILE A 66 1.43 -15.64 8.02
C ILE A 66 0.64 -14.34 8.14
N LEU A 67 -0.08 -13.95 7.09
CA LEU A 67 -0.94 -12.77 7.12
C LEU A 67 -2.09 -12.95 8.12
N ASP A 68 -2.73 -14.12 8.16
CA ASP A 68 -3.76 -14.46 9.14
C ASP A 68 -3.23 -14.42 10.58
N GLU A 69 -2.04 -14.97 10.82
CA GLU A 69 -1.38 -14.92 12.13
C GLU A 69 -1.07 -13.47 12.51
N ASN A 70 -0.55 -12.68 11.57
CA ASN A 70 -0.25 -11.27 11.77
C ASN A 70 -1.49 -10.46 12.14
N ILE A 71 -2.59 -10.63 11.41
CA ILE A 71 -3.86 -9.95 11.70
C ILE A 71 -4.34 -10.29 13.12
N LYS A 72 -4.24 -11.57 13.54
CA LYS A 72 -4.60 -11.97 14.92
C LYS A 72 -3.71 -11.29 15.96
N ILE A 73 -2.38 -11.29 15.75
CA ILE A 73 -1.42 -10.68 16.69
C ILE A 73 -1.62 -9.16 16.78
N ILE A 74 -1.80 -8.49 15.64
CA ILE A 74 -2.03 -7.05 15.56
C ILE A 74 -3.33 -6.68 16.26
N LYS A 75 -4.41 -7.43 16.02
CA LYS A 75 -5.74 -7.19 16.62
C LYS A 75 -5.72 -7.35 18.14
N ASN A 76 -4.87 -8.21 18.67
CA ASN A 76 -4.70 -8.43 20.10
C ASN A 76 -3.77 -7.41 20.78
N SER A 77 -3.22 -6.42 20.06
CA SER A 77 -2.39 -5.37 20.63
C SER A 77 -3.23 -4.26 21.23
N ASN A 78 -2.95 -3.90 22.49
CA ASN A 78 -3.62 -2.80 23.19
C ASN A 78 -3.41 -1.41 22.55
N ASN A 79 -2.39 -1.26 21.69
CA ASN A 79 -2.12 0.00 21.01
C ASN A 79 -2.90 0.14 19.69
N VAL A 80 -3.48 -0.96 19.19
CA VAL A 80 -4.14 -1.00 17.88
C VAL A 80 -5.64 -0.92 18.06
N ARG A 81 -6.25 0.13 17.49
CA ARG A 81 -7.70 0.34 17.51
C ARG A 81 -8.42 -0.44 16.42
N ASN A 82 -7.83 -0.49 15.23
CA ASN A 82 -8.42 -1.15 14.07
C ASN A 82 -7.34 -1.58 13.06
N ILE A 83 -7.71 -2.50 12.17
CA ILE A 83 -6.90 -2.92 11.03
C ILE A 83 -7.65 -2.57 9.74
N ILE A 84 -6.93 -2.08 8.74
CA ILE A 84 -7.39 -1.84 7.37
C ILE A 84 -6.58 -2.74 6.46
N CYS A 85 -7.24 -3.62 5.71
CA CYS A 85 -6.59 -4.47 4.71
C CYS A 85 -6.74 -3.84 3.32
N ILE A 86 -5.64 -3.81 2.57
CA ILE A 86 -5.59 -3.31 1.20
C ILE A 86 -4.82 -4.33 0.34
N PRO A 87 -5.54 -5.28 -0.27
CA PRO A 87 -4.93 -6.20 -1.23
C PRO A 87 -4.62 -5.47 -2.54
N GLN A 88 -3.40 -5.66 -3.06
CA GLN A 88 -2.95 -5.17 -4.35
C GLN A 88 -3.10 -6.29 -5.37
N ILE A 89 -3.82 -6.05 -6.48
CA ILE A 89 -4.04 -7.10 -7.49
C ILE A 89 -2.72 -7.35 -8.22
N LYS A 90 -2.15 -8.54 -8.00
CA LYS A 90 -0.75 -8.90 -8.31
C LYS A 90 0.27 -8.09 -7.52
N ASN A 91 0.51 -6.82 -7.86
CA ASN A 91 1.55 -5.98 -7.28
C ASN A 91 1.25 -4.47 -7.44
N LEU A 92 2.15 -3.61 -6.93
CA LEU A 92 2.04 -2.17 -7.08
C LEU A 92 2.09 -1.69 -8.54
N GLU A 93 2.95 -2.25 -9.37
CA GLU A 93 3.07 -1.84 -10.77
C GLU A 93 1.76 -2.05 -11.54
N ASP A 94 1.07 -3.17 -11.31
CA ASP A 94 -0.23 -3.48 -11.89
C ASP A 94 -1.33 -2.52 -11.38
N GLU A 95 -1.26 -2.09 -10.12
CA GLU A 95 -2.14 -1.06 -9.56
C GLU A 95 -1.88 0.32 -10.17
N LEU A 96 -0.62 0.67 -10.43
CA LEU A 96 -0.23 1.93 -11.10
C LEU A 96 -0.69 1.96 -12.56
N ILE A 97 -0.55 0.86 -13.30
CA ILE A 97 -1.08 0.75 -14.66
C ILE A 97 -2.60 0.94 -14.65
N TYR A 98 -3.31 0.27 -13.74
CA TYR A 98 -4.77 0.39 -13.65
C TYR A 98 -5.26 1.80 -13.27
N SER A 99 -4.48 2.51 -12.46
CA SER A 99 -4.83 3.84 -11.95
C SER A 99 -4.28 5.00 -12.78
N THR A 100 -3.61 4.75 -13.91
CA THR A 100 -3.08 5.79 -14.81
C THR A 100 -3.52 5.51 -16.26
N ASN A 101 -3.16 6.38 -17.19
CA ASN A 101 -3.42 6.23 -18.62
C ASN A 101 -2.27 5.50 -19.37
N ILE A 102 -1.45 4.72 -18.66
CA ILE A 102 -0.34 3.98 -19.27
C ILE A 102 -0.72 2.51 -19.51
N THR A 103 -0.03 1.85 -20.44
CA THR A 103 -0.19 0.41 -20.69
C THR A 103 0.99 -0.41 -20.15
N LYS A 104 2.17 0.20 -20.02
CA LYS A 104 3.36 -0.42 -19.43
C LYS A 104 3.88 0.46 -18.31
N ILE A 105 4.35 -0.17 -17.24
CA ILE A 105 4.84 0.55 -16.06
C ILE A 105 6.04 1.46 -16.36
N ILE A 106 6.89 1.07 -17.32
CA ILE A 106 8.05 1.87 -17.75
C ILE A 106 7.66 3.22 -18.31
N ASP A 107 6.45 3.37 -18.86
CA ASP A 107 5.96 4.61 -19.46
C ASP A 107 5.64 5.67 -18.41
N LEU A 108 5.52 5.28 -17.13
CA LEU A 108 5.29 6.22 -16.03
C LEU A 108 6.49 7.17 -15.85
N LEU A 109 7.70 6.63 -15.96
CA LEU A 109 8.95 7.34 -15.72
C LEU A 109 9.88 7.38 -16.94
N GLU A 110 9.43 6.82 -18.07
CA GLU A 110 10.25 6.62 -19.29
C GLU A 110 11.52 5.80 -18.98
N SER A 111 11.38 4.81 -18.09
CA SER A 111 12.46 3.91 -17.68
C SER A 111 12.91 3.02 -18.82
N LYS A 112 14.21 2.67 -18.83
CA LYS A 112 14.80 1.81 -19.87
C LYS A 112 14.24 0.39 -19.87
N SER A 113 13.93 -0.14 -18.68
CA SER A 113 13.39 -1.49 -18.53
C SER A 113 12.53 -1.60 -17.27
N LYS A 114 11.76 -2.70 -17.15
CA LYS A 114 11.02 -3.02 -15.93
C LYS A 114 11.94 -3.22 -14.71
N LYS A 115 13.17 -3.70 -14.94
CA LYS A 115 14.16 -3.90 -13.88
C LYS A 115 14.63 -2.56 -13.32
N ASP A 116 14.83 -1.58 -14.19
CA ASP A 116 15.28 -0.24 -13.82
C ASP A 116 14.17 0.60 -13.17
N PHE A 117 12.92 0.35 -13.56
CA PHE A 117 11.74 1.08 -13.05
C PHE A 117 11.72 1.18 -11.52
N LYS A 118 11.97 0.09 -10.79
CA LYS A 118 11.93 0.11 -9.31
C LYS A 118 12.92 1.12 -8.73
N ASN A 119 14.12 1.17 -9.29
CA ASN A 119 15.16 2.10 -8.86
C ASN A 119 14.80 3.54 -9.28
N ASP A 120 14.34 3.74 -10.51
CA ASP A 120 13.94 5.05 -11.01
C ASP A 120 12.78 5.64 -10.19
N PHE A 121 11.82 4.80 -9.81
CA PHE A 121 10.65 5.19 -9.01
C PHE A 121 11.05 5.70 -7.62
N ASN A 122 11.93 4.97 -6.93
CA ASN A 122 12.42 5.36 -5.61
C ASN A 122 13.20 6.69 -5.66
N ASN A 123 14.00 6.88 -6.71
CA ASN A 123 14.84 8.06 -6.89
C ASN A 123 14.12 9.26 -7.53
N CYS A 124 12.89 9.08 -8.03
CA CYS A 124 12.11 10.14 -8.67
C CYS A 124 11.77 11.24 -7.65
N LYS A 125 12.20 12.48 -7.92
CA LYS A 125 11.93 13.64 -7.05
C LYS A 125 10.55 14.24 -7.29
N ASN A 126 10.10 14.27 -8.55
CA ASN A 126 8.84 14.87 -8.98
C ASN A 126 7.77 13.82 -9.29
N LEU A 127 7.74 12.73 -8.52
CA LEU A 127 6.87 11.58 -8.78
C LEU A 127 5.39 11.97 -8.85
N ILE A 128 4.93 12.89 -7.99
CA ILE A 128 3.55 13.38 -8.02
C ILE A 128 3.18 14.00 -9.37
N LYS A 129 4.08 14.82 -9.93
CA LYS A 129 3.87 15.45 -11.23
C LYS A 129 3.84 14.40 -12.34
N LYS A 130 4.76 13.43 -12.31
CA LYS A 130 4.77 12.33 -13.29
C LYS A 130 3.50 11.48 -13.23
N LEU A 131 2.96 11.23 -12.04
CA LEU A 131 1.66 10.56 -11.87
C LEU A 131 0.53 11.39 -12.50
N GLU A 132 0.50 12.70 -12.26
CA GLU A 132 -0.52 13.61 -12.80
C GLU A 132 -0.43 13.77 -14.32
N ASP A 133 0.80 13.87 -14.86
CA ASP A 133 1.07 13.91 -16.30
C ASP A 133 0.57 12.62 -17.01
N LYS A 134 0.43 11.51 -16.27
CA LYS A 134 -0.13 10.23 -16.75
C LYS A 134 -1.57 10.00 -16.28
N GLU A 135 -2.28 11.07 -15.92
CA GLU A 135 -3.68 11.06 -15.50
C GLU A 135 -3.97 10.11 -14.34
N PHE A 136 -3.11 10.08 -13.33
CA PHE A 136 -3.31 9.24 -12.14
C PHE A 136 -4.65 9.52 -11.44
N LYS A 137 -5.41 8.45 -11.21
CA LYS A 137 -6.72 8.45 -10.54
C LYS A 137 -6.61 7.76 -9.20
N ILE A 138 -6.52 8.55 -8.14
CA ILE A 138 -6.63 8.09 -6.75
C ILE A 138 -7.92 7.31 -6.45
N SER A 139 -9.03 7.60 -7.14
CA SER A 139 -10.25 6.79 -7.01
C SER A 139 -10.03 5.36 -7.48
N LYS A 140 -9.12 5.13 -8.44
CA LYS A 140 -8.81 3.80 -9.00
C LYS A 140 -7.74 3.02 -8.25
N ILE A 141 -6.67 3.65 -7.75
CA ILE A 141 -5.59 2.91 -7.04
C ILE A 141 -6.19 2.14 -5.86
N TRP A 142 -5.91 0.83 -5.76
CA TRP A 142 -6.46 -0.03 -4.70
C TRP A 142 -7.99 -0.03 -4.60
N SER A 143 -8.71 0.13 -5.71
CA SER A 143 -10.20 0.07 -5.72
C SER A 143 -10.78 -1.29 -6.08
N ARG A 144 -9.93 -2.22 -6.53
CA ARG A 144 -10.35 -3.55 -6.98
C ARG A 144 -10.46 -4.50 -5.79
N GLU A 145 -11.43 -5.39 -5.84
CA GLU A 145 -11.57 -6.46 -4.84
C GLU A 145 -10.62 -7.62 -5.16
N ALA A 146 -10.06 -8.22 -4.12
CA ALA A 146 -9.24 -9.42 -4.26
C ALA A 146 -10.09 -10.65 -4.61
N VAL A 147 -9.45 -11.62 -5.25
CA VAL A 147 -10.07 -12.89 -5.68
C VAL A 147 -9.53 -14.07 -4.88
N ASP A 148 -10.13 -15.24 -5.09
CA ASP A 148 -9.66 -16.53 -4.56
C ASP A 148 -9.39 -16.53 -3.04
N ILE A 149 -8.22 -17.01 -2.62
CA ILE A 149 -7.85 -17.12 -1.19
C ILE A 149 -7.78 -15.77 -0.48
N PHE A 150 -7.65 -14.67 -1.23
CA PHE A 150 -7.57 -13.32 -0.71
C PHE A 150 -8.94 -12.64 -0.57
N LYS A 151 -10.01 -13.22 -1.14
CA LYS A 151 -11.38 -12.69 -1.06
C LYS A 151 -11.87 -12.47 0.39
N LYS A 152 -11.31 -13.22 1.35
CA LYS A 152 -11.61 -13.05 2.79
C LYS A 152 -11.11 -11.71 3.37
N TYR A 153 -10.14 -11.06 2.72
CA TYR A 153 -9.65 -9.74 3.12
C TYR A 153 -10.37 -8.66 2.32
N LYS A 154 -11.46 -8.15 2.90
CA LYS A 154 -12.21 -7.04 2.30
C LYS A 154 -11.26 -5.87 2.02
N ASN A 155 -11.31 -5.32 0.81
CA ASN A 155 -10.56 -4.12 0.49
C ASN A 155 -11.19 -2.90 1.19
N GLU A 156 -10.42 -2.25 2.06
CA GLU A 156 -10.87 -1.10 2.82
C GLU A 156 -10.10 0.19 2.48
N ALA A 157 -9.45 0.24 1.32
CA ALA A 157 -8.63 1.37 0.88
C ALA A 157 -9.37 2.72 0.87
N ILE A 158 -10.69 2.73 0.72
CA ILE A 158 -11.49 3.96 0.79
C ILE A 158 -11.31 4.69 2.13
N LYS A 159 -11.05 3.97 3.23
CA LYS A 159 -10.88 4.55 4.57
C LYS A 159 -9.60 5.36 4.75
N ILE A 160 -8.60 5.16 3.89
CA ILE A 160 -7.32 5.88 3.96
C ILE A 160 -7.24 7.03 2.94
N LYS A 161 -8.16 7.08 1.98
CA LYS A 161 -8.24 8.14 0.99
C LYS A 161 -8.97 9.34 1.58
N LYS A 162 -8.47 10.53 1.27
CA LYS A 162 -9.18 11.77 1.57
C LYS A 162 -10.33 11.93 0.59
N GLU A 163 -11.46 12.45 1.05
CA GLU A 163 -12.51 12.93 0.16
C GLU A 163 -11.91 14.05 -0.70
N ILE A 164 -11.88 13.80 -2.02
CA ILE A 164 -11.53 14.82 -2.98
C ILE A 164 -12.86 15.37 -3.45
N ASN A 165 -13.24 16.52 -2.90
CA ASN A 165 -14.25 17.34 -3.54
C ASN A 165 -13.66 17.76 -4.89
N LEU A 166 -14.09 17.06 -5.95
CA LEU A 166 -13.86 17.47 -7.34
C LEU A 166 -14.72 18.69 -7.65
#